data_AF-A0A8S3D0C4-F1
#
_entry.id   AF-A0A8S3D0C4-F1
#
_cell.length_a   1.000
_cell.length_b   1.000
_cell.length_c   1.000
_cell.angle_alpha   90.00
_cell.angle_beta   90.00
_cell.angle_gamma   90.00
#
_symmetry.space_group_name_H-M   'P 1'
#
loop_
_entity.id
_entity.type
_entity.pdbx_description
1 polymer ?
#
loop_
_entity_poly.entity_id
_entity_poly.type
_entity_poly.pdbx_seq_one_letter_code
_entity_poly.pdbx_strand_id
1 'polypeptide(L)'
;CTVDFPLNKYRIALPITIRAKISKSRAISFRAKRTGDIETRRLSKSLRESVREEITLFRSNQLRQGIATRFSPAHTSAPFWSRTKRLFKPTNSSLHAFLLDNGEIVKDRSQMVDIAAEHYKQLYSLPTVMRPHPYVDAPAITWENDDELIPSVTFEEVTK
;
A
#
# COMPACT_ATOMS: atom_id res chain seq x y z
N CYS A 1 4.08 -25.08 14.41
CA CYS A 1 4.05 -23.76 15.07
C CYS A 1 2.65 -23.15 15.01
N THR A 2 1.82 -23.47 15.99
CA THR A 2 0.51 -22.83 16.20
C THR A 2 0.75 -21.51 16.92
N VAL A 3 0.93 -20.43 16.15
CA VAL A 3 0.95 -19.08 16.71
C VAL A 3 -0.48 -18.73 17.08
N ASP A 4 -0.81 -18.98 18.35
CA ASP A 4 -2.09 -18.62 18.92
C ASP A 4 -2.14 -17.09 18.98
N PHE A 5 -2.87 -16.47 18.05
CA PHE A 5 -3.11 -15.04 18.10
C PHE A 5 -4.24 -14.84 19.10
N PRO A 6 -3.99 -14.29 20.30
CA PRO A 6 -5.08 -14.02 21.24
C PRO A 6 -6.08 -13.11 20.53
N LEU A 7 -7.30 -13.62 20.34
CA LEU A 7 -8.47 -12.90 19.84
C LEU A 7 -8.91 -11.85 20.86
N ASN A 8 -8.02 -10.94 21.23
CA ASN A 8 -8.36 -9.73 21.93
C ASN A 8 -9.12 -8.85 20.95
N LYS A 9 -10.43 -9.11 20.85
CA LYS A 9 -11.49 -8.28 20.23
C LYS A 9 -11.62 -6.90 20.89
N TYR A 10 -10.64 -6.48 21.70
CA TYR A 10 -10.64 -5.19 22.34
C TYR A 10 -10.17 -4.15 21.33
N ARG A 11 -11.14 -3.45 20.73
CA ARG A 11 -10.88 -2.12 20.18
C ARG A 11 -10.16 -1.32 21.28
N ILE A 12 -9.09 -0.61 20.93
CA ILE A 12 -8.40 0.27 21.88
C ILE A 12 -9.46 1.21 22.44
N ALA A 13 -9.69 1.11 23.75
CA ALA A 13 -10.71 1.90 24.42
C ALA A 13 -10.36 3.38 24.25
N LEU A 14 -11.37 4.22 24.03
CA LEU A 14 -11.15 5.66 24.04
C LEU A 14 -10.63 6.07 25.43
N PRO A 15 -9.67 7.01 25.48
CA PRO A 15 -9.22 7.60 26.73
C PRO A 15 -10.39 8.06 27.60
N ILE A 16 -10.26 7.91 28.92
CA ILE A 16 -11.28 8.27 29.90
C ILE A 16 -11.70 9.74 29.74
N THR A 17 -10.75 10.62 29.42
CA THR A 17 -10.97 12.04 29.14
C THR A 17 -11.95 12.27 27.99
N ILE A 18 -11.75 11.59 26.85
CA ILE A 18 -12.64 11.67 25.69
C ILE A 18 -14.01 11.09 26.03
N ARG A 19 -14.05 9.96 26.75
CA ARG A 19 -15.31 9.35 27.22
C ARG A 19 -16.11 10.28 28.12
N ALA A 20 -15.46 10.95 29.06
CA ALA A 20 -16.10 11.93 29.94
C ALA A 20 -16.67 13.12 29.16
N LYS A 21 -15.94 13.63 28.16
CA LYS A 21 -16.44 14.69 27.27
C LYS A 21 -17.64 14.25 26.42
N ILE A 22 -17.65 13.00 25.93
CA ILE A 22 -18.82 12.42 25.25
C ILE A 22 -20.03 12.40 26.20
N SER A 23 -19.86 11.92 27.43
CA SER A 23 -20.95 11.88 28.42
C SER A 23 -21.48 13.28 28.73
N LYS A 24 -20.58 14.26 28.93
CA LYS A 24 -20.95 15.67 29.15
C LYS A 24 -21.71 16.26 27.96
N SER A 25 -21.23 16.02 26.75
CA SER A 25 -21.88 16.46 25.51
C SER A 25 -23.30 15.90 25.36
N ARG A 26 -23.50 14.62 25.69
CA ARG A 26 -24.83 13.98 25.72
C ARG A 26 -25.75 14.59 26.77
N ALA A 27 -25.26 14.78 27.98
CA ALA A 27 -26.04 15.38 29.07
C ALA A 27 -26.54 16.79 28.69
N ILE A 28 -25.68 17.62 28.11
CA ILE A 28 -26.05 18.96 27.63
C ILE A 28 -27.02 18.88 26.45
N SER A 29 -26.82 17.93 25.53
CA SER A 29 -27.77 17.74 24.43
C SER A 29 -29.17 17.37 24.93
N PHE A 30 -29.28 16.51 25.94
CA PHE A 30 -30.57 16.19 26.55
C PHE A 30 -31.18 17.37 27.28
N ARG A 31 -30.37 18.15 28.00
CA ARG A 31 -30.82 19.39 28.63
C ARG A 31 -31.38 20.38 27.59
N ALA A 32 -30.63 20.61 26.50
CA ALA A 32 -31.04 21.50 25.42
C ALA A 32 -32.36 21.06 24.76
N LYS A 33 -32.59 19.75 24.61
CA LYS A 33 -33.86 19.21 24.09
C LYS A 33 -35.04 19.45 25.04
N ARG A 34 -34.82 19.37 26.35
CA ARG A 34 -35.88 19.59 27.37
C ARG A 34 -36.22 21.06 27.53
N THR A 35 -35.20 21.92 27.62
CA THR A 35 -35.39 23.35 27.91
C THR A 35 -35.71 24.16 26.66
N GLY A 36 -35.32 23.68 25.47
CA GLY A 36 -35.55 24.40 24.21
C GLY A 36 -34.66 25.62 24.00
N ASP A 37 -33.78 25.94 24.94
CA ASP A 37 -32.88 27.09 24.87
C ASP A 37 -31.85 26.98 23.71
N ILE A 38 -31.59 28.10 23.05
CA ILE A 38 -30.71 28.20 21.88
C ILE A 38 -29.24 28.14 22.30
N GLU A 39 -28.89 28.74 23.42
CA GLU A 39 -27.49 28.80 23.87
C GLU A 39 -26.98 27.42 24.29
N THR A 40 -27.79 26.66 25.03
CA THR A 40 -27.49 25.26 25.34
C THR A 40 -27.41 24.36 24.10
N ARG A 41 -28.19 24.62 23.04
CA ARG A 41 -28.05 23.91 21.75
C ARG A 41 -26.72 24.24 21.07
N ARG A 42 -26.33 25.52 21.00
CA ARG A 42 -25.05 25.97 20.43
C ARG A 42 -23.87 25.33 21.17
N LEU A 43 -23.90 25.36 22.49
CA LEU A 43 -22.87 24.76 23.34
C LEU A 43 -22.81 23.23 23.15
N SER A 44 -23.96 22.56 23.04
CA SER A 44 -24.01 21.13 22.71
C SER A 44 -23.40 20.79 21.35
N LYS A 45 -23.61 21.66 20.34
CA LYS A 45 -23.04 21.48 19.00
C LYS A 45 -21.52 21.64 19.03
N SER A 46 -21.03 22.73 19.62
CA SER A 46 -19.59 22.99 19.77
C SER A 46 -18.88 21.86 20.53
N LEU A 47 -19.44 21.37 21.64
CA LEU A 47 -18.86 20.23 22.36
C LEU A 47 -18.83 18.94 21.53
N ARG A 48 -19.82 18.71 20.66
CA ARG A 48 -19.82 17.54 19.76
C ARG A 48 -18.72 17.65 18.70
N GLU A 49 -18.49 18.84 18.16
CA GLU A 49 -17.44 19.12 17.19
C GLU A 49 -16.06 18.91 17.82
N SER A 50 -15.79 19.52 18.99
CA SER A 50 -14.55 19.33 19.74
C SER A 50 -14.29 17.85 20.08
N VAL A 51 -15.32 17.11 20.53
CA VAL A 51 -15.18 15.66 20.77
C VAL A 51 -14.86 14.89 19.49
N ARG A 52 -15.45 15.26 18.35
CA ARG A 52 -15.18 14.61 17.05
C ARG A 52 -13.73 14.85 16.64
N GLU A 53 -13.21 16.05 16.82
CA GLU A 53 -11.81 16.39 16.55
C GLU A 53 -10.87 15.57 17.42
N GLU A 54 -11.11 15.50 18.73
CA GLU A 54 -10.29 14.71 19.65
C GLU A 54 -10.29 13.21 19.32
N ILE A 55 -11.45 12.65 18.93
CA ILE A 55 -11.53 11.25 18.49
C ILE A 55 -10.73 11.05 17.20
N THR A 56 -10.79 12.01 16.28
CA THR A 56 -10.07 11.94 15.01
C THR A 56 -8.57 11.99 15.23
N LEU A 57 -8.11 12.90 16.08
CA LEU A 57 -6.72 13.05 16.49
C LEU A 57 -6.20 11.82 17.25
N PHE A 58 -7.02 11.25 18.15
CA PHE A 58 -6.68 10.02 18.84
C PHE A 58 -6.47 8.87 17.84
N ARG A 59 -7.40 8.70 16.88
CA ARG A 59 -7.31 7.65 15.87
C ARG A 59 -6.10 7.85 14.94
N SER A 60 -5.82 9.08 14.51
CA SER A 60 -4.67 9.37 13.66
C SER A 60 -3.35 9.11 14.39
N ASN A 61 -3.25 9.46 15.68
CA ASN A 61 -2.09 9.14 16.50
C ASN A 61 -1.88 7.63 16.67
N GLN A 62 -2.95 6.88 16.93
CA GLN A 62 -2.90 5.42 17.01
C GLN A 62 -2.44 4.79 15.68
N LEU A 63 -2.93 5.32 14.55
CA LEU A 63 -2.48 4.88 13.23
C LEU A 63 -1.00 5.19 13.01
N ARG A 64 -0.56 6.42 13.33
CA ARG A 64 0.84 6.85 13.20
C ARG A 64 1.77 5.98 14.04
N GLN A 65 1.40 5.67 15.28
CA GLN A 65 2.14 4.76 16.15
C GLN A 65 2.22 3.35 15.53
N GLY A 66 1.10 2.80 15.07
CA GLY A 66 1.08 1.49 14.41
C GLY A 66 1.95 1.42 13.15
N ILE A 67 1.93 2.48 12.33
CA ILE A 67 2.76 2.62 11.13
C ILE A 67 4.25 2.71 11.50
N ALA A 68 4.61 3.40 12.57
CA ALA A 68 6.00 3.51 13.04
C ALA A 68 6.53 2.17 13.55
N THR A 69 5.70 1.37 14.22
CA THR A 69 6.09 0.07 14.76
C THR A 69 6.00 -1.08 13.73
N ARG A 70 5.58 -0.83 12.48
CA ARG A 70 5.24 -1.89 11.51
C ARG A 70 6.39 -2.83 11.14
N PHE A 71 7.61 -2.30 11.11
CA PHE A 71 8.82 -3.06 10.78
C PHE A 71 9.56 -3.58 12.02
N SER A 72 9.00 -3.38 13.21
CA SER A 72 9.62 -3.88 14.42
C SER A 72 9.51 -5.42 14.45
N PRO A 73 10.63 -6.14 14.65
CA PRO A 73 10.62 -7.60 14.78
C PRO A 73 9.95 -8.09 16.08
N ALA A 74 9.63 -7.18 17.01
CA ALA A 74 8.95 -7.50 18.26
C ALA A 74 7.44 -7.72 18.09
N HIS A 75 6.82 -8.37 19.09
CA HIS A 75 5.37 -8.59 19.18
C HIS A 75 4.52 -7.30 19.10
N THR A 76 5.14 -6.12 19.21
CA THR A 76 4.51 -4.80 19.07
C THR A 76 3.93 -4.53 17.68
N SER A 77 4.46 -5.16 16.63
CA SER A 77 3.96 -5.02 15.24
C SER A 77 2.78 -5.96 14.92
N ALA A 78 2.57 -7.03 15.71
CA ALA A 78 1.52 -8.01 15.46
C ALA A 78 0.08 -7.45 15.51
N PRO A 79 -0.28 -6.52 16.43
CA PRO A 79 -1.59 -5.87 16.43
C PRO A 79 -1.84 -4.99 15.19
N PHE A 80 -0.79 -4.40 14.62
CA PHE A 80 -0.90 -3.66 13.37
C PHE A 80 -1.23 -4.63 12.24
N TRP A 81 -0.35 -5.61 11.97
CA TRP A 81 -0.53 -6.55 10.86
C TRP A 81 -1.81 -7.39 10.94
N SER A 82 -2.23 -7.81 12.14
CA SER A 82 -3.50 -8.52 12.33
C SER A 82 -4.73 -7.68 11.96
N ARG A 83 -4.70 -6.35 12.20
CA ARG A 83 -5.77 -5.43 11.80
C ARG A 83 -5.73 -5.17 10.31
N THR A 84 -4.55 -4.90 9.74
CA THR A 84 -4.39 -4.59 8.32
C THR A 84 -4.71 -5.80 7.43
N LYS A 85 -4.36 -7.02 7.87
CA LYS A 85 -4.68 -8.28 7.15
C LYS A 85 -6.19 -8.45 6.90
N ARG A 86 -7.06 -7.87 7.75
CA ARG A 86 -8.52 -7.91 7.53
C ARG A 86 -8.97 -7.05 6.36
N LEU A 87 -8.21 -6.00 6.01
CA LEU A 87 -8.48 -5.14 4.86
C LEU A 87 -8.06 -5.81 3.56
N PHE A 88 -7.00 -6.63 3.60
CA PHE A 88 -6.55 -7.44 2.46
C PHE A 88 -7.36 -8.73 2.26
N LYS A 89 -8.51 -8.87 2.93
CA LYS A 89 -9.39 -10.02 2.66
C LYS A 89 -10.02 -9.86 1.27
N PRO A 90 -10.10 -10.94 0.48
CA PRO A 90 -10.77 -10.90 -0.82
C PRO A 90 -12.22 -10.38 -0.74
N THR A 91 -12.89 -10.58 0.40
CA THR A 91 -14.26 -10.08 0.61
C THR A 91 -14.39 -8.57 0.76
N ASN A 92 -13.30 -7.87 1.10
CA ASN A 92 -13.27 -6.45 1.41
C ASN A 92 -12.58 -5.61 0.32
N SER A 93 -12.13 -6.23 -0.78
CA SER A 93 -11.55 -5.49 -1.91
C SER A 93 -12.63 -4.72 -2.66
N SER A 94 -12.37 -3.46 -2.99
CA SER A 94 -13.17 -2.68 -3.96
C SER A 94 -12.94 -3.14 -5.40
N LEU A 95 -11.98 -4.05 -5.60
CA LEU A 95 -11.65 -4.68 -6.86
C LEU A 95 -12.67 -5.78 -7.17
N HIS A 96 -13.34 -5.65 -8.31
CA HIS A 96 -14.43 -6.53 -8.73
C HIS A 96 -13.99 -7.64 -9.71
N ALA A 97 -12.94 -7.38 -10.49
CA ALA A 97 -12.36 -8.34 -11.42
C ALA A 97 -10.95 -7.90 -11.84
N PHE A 98 -10.14 -8.85 -12.30
CA PHE A 98 -8.96 -8.57 -13.12
C PHE A 98 -9.25 -8.88 -14.59
N LEU A 99 -8.71 -8.05 -15.47
CA LEU A 99 -8.60 -8.31 -16.89
C LEU A 99 -7.15 -8.72 -17.15
N LEU A 100 -6.96 -9.95 -17.59
CA LEU A 100 -5.65 -10.49 -17.94
C LEU A 100 -5.28 -10.10 -19.38
N ASP A 101 -4.00 -10.17 -19.72
CA ASP A 101 -3.47 -9.79 -21.05
C ASP A 101 -4.03 -10.68 -22.19
N ASN A 102 -4.49 -11.89 -21.86
CA ASN A 102 -5.20 -12.80 -22.77
C ASN A 102 -6.68 -12.42 -23.00
N GLY A 103 -7.17 -11.32 -22.39
CA GLY A 103 -8.55 -10.87 -22.44
C GLY A 103 -9.49 -11.59 -21.46
N GLU A 104 -8.99 -12.49 -20.62
CA GLU A 104 -9.78 -13.23 -19.65
C GLU A 104 -10.16 -12.37 -18.44
N ILE A 105 -11.40 -12.51 -17.98
CA ILE A 105 -11.92 -11.77 -16.82
C ILE A 105 -11.99 -12.70 -15.60
N VAL A 106 -11.10 -12.49 -14.65
CA VAL A 106 -11.08 -13.23 -13.39
C VAL A 106 -11.89 -12.47 -12.34
N LYS A 107 -12.98 -13.07 -11.87
CA LYS A 107 -13.88 -12.50 -10.84
C LYS A 107 -13.78 -13.22 -9.49
N ASP A 108 -13.17 -14.40 -9.45
CA ASP A 108 -12.98 -15.10 -8.19
C ASP A 108 -11.92 -14.39 -7.34
N ARG A 109 -12.31 -14.06 -6.12
CA ARG A 109 -11.54 -13.18 -5.26
C ARG A 109 -10.27 -13.85 -4.76
N SER A 110 -10.28 -15.16 -4.55
CA SER A 110 -9.10 -15.91 -4.10
C SER A 110 -8.05 -15.93 -5.21
N GLN A 111 -8.46 -16.28 -6.43
CA GLN A 111 -7.60 -16.24 -7.61
C GLN A 111 -7.03 -14.83 -7.89
N MET A 112 -7.84 -13.77 -7.73
CA MET A 112 -7.37 -12.39 -7.87
C MET A 112 -6.26 -12.05 -6.86
N VAL A 113 -6.33 -12.54 -5.61
CA VAL A 113 -5.26 -12.30 -4.62
C VAL A 113 -3.97 -12.99 -5.02
N ASP A 114 -4.05 -14.23 -5.52
CA ASP A 114 -2.87 -14.99 -5.95
C ASP A 114 -2.20 -14.35 -7.17
N ILE A 115 -2.99 -13.94 -8.18
CA ILE A 115 -2.50 -13.21 -9.36
C ILE A 115 -1.81 -11.90 -8.96
N ALA A 116 -2.43 -11.12 -8.06
CA ALA A 116 -1.84 -9.88 -7.58
C ALA A 116 -0.52 -10.13 -6.84
N ALA A 117 -0.45 -11.17 -6.01
CA ALA A 117 0.75 -11.54 -5.27
C ALA A 117 1.90 -11.93 -6.21
N GLU A 118 1.62 -12.72 -7.25
CA GLU A 118 2.58 -13.10 -8.29
C GLU A 118 3.10 -11.85 -9.04
N HIS A 119 2.21 -10.96 -9.45
CA HIS A 119 2.57 -9.72 -10.13
C HIS A 119 3.48 -8.83 -9.27
N TYR A 120 3.15 -8.62 -7.99
CA TYR A 120 4.02 -7.84 -7.10
C TYR A 120 5.37 -8.52 -6.86
N LYS A 121 5.41 -9.85 -6.76
CA LYS A 121 6.65 -10.61 -6.63
C LYS A 121 7.56 -10.39 -7.83
N GLN A 122 7.00 -10.37 -9.05
CA GLN A 122 7.74 -10.08 -10.28
C GLN A 122 8.20 -8.61 -10.33
N LEU A 123 7.33 -7.66 -10.01
CA LEU A 123 7.64 -6.23 -10.03
C LEU A 123 8.80 -5.85 -9.10
N TYR A 124 8.89 -6.52 -7.94
CA TYR A 124 9.96 -6.28 -6.96
C TYR A 124 11.12 -7.29 -7.05
N SER A 125 11.11 -8.20 -8.02
CA SER A 125 12.26 -9.05 -8.30
C SER A 125 13.40 -8.20 -8.89
N LEU A 126 14.64 -8.51 -8.53
CA LEU A 126 15.81 -7.83 -9.10
C LEU A 126 15.77 -8.04 -10.62
N PRO A 127 15.78 -6.96 -11.44
CA PRO A 127 15.80 -7.12 -12.88
C PRO A 127 17.07 -7.89 -13.25
N THR A 128 16.91 -9.02 -13.93
CA THR A 128 18.04 -9.71 -14.53
C THR A 128 18.55 -8.84 -15.67
N VAL A 129 19.51 -7.97 -15.36
CA VAL A 129 20.21 -7.20 -16.37
C VAL A 129 21.11 -8.18 -17.12
N MET A 130 20.58 -8.75 -18.20
CA MET A 130 21.41 -9.42 -19.21
C MET A 130 22.30 -8.35 -19.82
N ARG A 131 23.55 -8.25 -19.34
CA ARG A 131 24.60 -7.51 -20.04
C ARG A 131 25.19 -8.47 -21.05
N PRO A 132 24.85 -8.38 -22.35
CA PRO A 132 25.54 -9.19 -23.35
C PRO A 132 27.04 -8.95 -23.19
N HIS A 133 27.82 -10.03 -23.08
CA HIS A 133 29.26 -9.89 -22.94
C HIS A 133 29.77 -9.32 -24.27
N PRO A 134 30.47 -8.17 -24.30
CA PRO A 134 30.79 -7.43 -25.53
C PRO A 134 31.61 -8.20 -26.58
N TYR A 135 32.09 -9.41 -26.23
CA TYR A 135 32.93 -10.26 -27.06
C TYR A 135 32.29 -11.62 -27.40
N VAL A 136 31.13 -11.95 -26.83
CA VAL A 136 30.46 -13.25 -27.03
C VAL A 136 29.14 -13.09 -27.80
N ASP A 137 28.41 -12.00 -27.55
CA ASP A 137 27.10 -11.74 -28.16
C ASP A 137 27.11 -10.53 -29.10
N ALA A 138 28.30 -10.12 -29.58
CA ALA A 138 28.38 -9.06 -30.58
C ALA A 138 27.67 -9.54 -31.86
N PRO A 139 26.75 -8.74 -32.44
CA PRO A 139 26.17 -9.10 -33.74
C PRO A 139 27.33 -9.25 -34.73
N ALA A 140 27.40 -10.41 -35.40
CA ALA A 140 28.38 -10.62 -36.46
C ALA A 140 28.12 -9.54 -37.53
N ILE A 141 29.07 -8.61 -37.68
CA ILE A 141 29.04 -7.65 -38.78
C ILE A 141 29.44 -8.45 -40.01
N THR A 142 28.46 -8.87 -40.81
CA THR A 142 28.71 -9.39 -42.15
C THR A 142 29.01 -8.20 -43.04
N TRP A 143 30.28 -7.97 -43.36
CA TRP A 143 30.64 -6.99 -44.36
C TRP A 143 30.25 -7.58 -45.71
N GLU A 144 29.49 -6.83 -46.53
CA GLU A 144 29.00 -7.33 -47.82
C GLU A 144 30.13 -7.72 -48.80
N ASN A 145 31.37 -7.32 -48.50
CA ASN A 145 32.54 -7.45 -49.38
C ASN A 145 33.72 -8.23 -48.74
N ASP A 146 33.46 -9.14 -47.79
CA ASP A 146 34.54 -9.93 -47.15
C ASP A 146 35.34 -10.80 -48.15
N ASP A 147 34.74 -11.15 -49.29
CA ASP A 147 35.38 -11.94 -50.36
C ASP A 147 36.01 -11.08 -51.47
N GLU A 148 35.89 -9.76 -51.42
CA GLU A 148 36.54 -8.89 -52.40
C GLU A 148 38.01 -8.68 -52.03
N LEU A 149 38.91 -9.21 -52.87
CA LEU A 149 40.34 -8.93 -52.77
C LEU A 149 40.56 -7.42 -52.85
N ILE A 150 41.07 -6.84 -51.75
CA ILE A 150 41.52 -5.45 -51.71
C ILE A 150 42.52 -5.28 -52.87
N PRO A 151 42.25 -4.39 -53.85
CA PRO A 151 43.16 -4.21 -54.97
C PRO A 151 44.51 -3.75 -54.44
N SER A 152 45.59 -4.38 -54.92
CA SER A 152 46.94 -3.98 -54.55
C SER A 152 47.24 -2.61 -55.14
N VAL A 153 47.18 -1.58 -54.30
CA VAL A 153 47.55 -0.21 -54.69
C VAL A 153 49.07 -0.15 -54.80
N THR A 154 49.57 0.32 -55.95
CA THR A 154 51.00 0.51 -56.13
C THR A 154 51.44 1.83 -55.49
N PHE A 155 52.69 1.90 -55.01
CA PHE A 155 53.19 3.08 -54.29
C PHE A 155 53.04 4.39 -55.08
N GLU A 156 53.12 4.31 -56.41
CA GLU A 156 52.97 5.44 -57.33
C GLU A 156 51.56 6.06 -57.32
N GLU A 157 50.52 5.26 -57.03
CA GLU A 157 49.13 5.73 -56.94
C GLU A 157 48.82 6.45 -55.63
N VAL A 158 49.56 6.15 -54.56
CA VAL A 158 49.40 6.77 -53.23
C VAL A 158 50.10 8.14 -53.16
N THR A 159 51.11 8.36 -54.00
CA THR A 159 51.94 9.58 -53.98
C THR A 159 51.55 10.64 -55.02
N LYS A 160 50.41 10.49 -55.70
CA LYS A 160 49.78 11.56 -56.50
C LYS A 160 48.77 12.33 -55.67
#